data_AF-A0A7W8C1B4-F1
#
_entry.id   AF-A0A7W8C1B4-F1
#
_cell.length_a   1.000
_cell.length_b   1.000
_cell.length_c   1.000
_cell.angle_alpha   90.00
_cell.angle_beta   90.00
_cell.angle_gamma   90.00
#
_symmetry.space_group_name_H-M   'P 1'
#
loop_
_entity.id
_entity.type
_entity.pdbx_description
1 polymer ?
#
loop_
_entity_poly.entity_id
_entity_poly.type
_entity_poly.pdbx_seq_one_letter_code
_entity_poly.pdbx_strand_id
1 'polypeptide(L)'
;MNKGLAPVKVRDIRLGENVRFDAWLYSMLMDNNLAYRMNPDLIVSPEQMSFMVHLGPDQIYLPCSDATFSMLCAQNPSVELRNQYNRSWRIIMRLVRSFVPDKATRRRILQFCRYRFSQYIAQHTLIPSRLVKRMTGLVLAQGNMLDDPWEDRRRTSTALQQEVLSMPEVYENLEAMPKGPMPTGISKARRSMDYVEVTRLLCLSAMSRDWLEKKPSSEEIRSAMDEAYTACEDLRLYFEASAGRSGTILFLCDADGGTLFDLVMVQSLIRMGHRVIFAVKTGFYFYAPTLEDVETDPALKPWLRGGIVLRQDKLSKNDLLRHLREHRLVVIGDGTRERLNLYRVSVTFSRAWKEADVILGKGWRAADVLLGTSQEFTRDVICYWRDSNGFHIKLRKHAPEVKKFSEDAIAAQAESIIAGMREAKSQGRTIMFYSCVIGSIPGETSTAINLVHAFVDNLRKKMDNILIINPAEHFIDGMDGDDLMYMWERVQRSGLIDVWRFQTFEDIEESFALLGRKVPPQWSGKDSTYSTGCTKEMHIALDVQNKNREMQIIGPEARLFFRRGEYGVGKYFDASIPH
;
A
#
# COMPACT_ATOMS: atom_id res chain seq x y z
N MET A 1 -17.24 -29.45 3.85
CA MET A 1 -15.78 -29.59 3.95
C MET A 1 -15.46 -30.37 5.24
N ASN A 2 -14.60 -31.38 5.23
CA ASN A 2 -14.23 -32.11 6.46
C ASN A 2 -13.30 -31.23 7.32
N LYS A 3 -13.64 -31.04 8.61
CA LYS A 3 -13.00 -30.09 9.56
C LYS A 3 -11.49 -30.24 9.72
N GLY A 4 -10.92 -31.42 9.45
CA GLY A 4 -9.49 -31.69 9.72
C GLY A 4 -8.50 -31.13 8.70
N LEU A 5 -8.97 -30.43 7.66
CA LEU A 5 -8.12 -30.02 6.52
C LEU A 5 -8.10 -28.51 6.27
N ALA A 6 -8.93 -27.72 6.97
CA ALA A 6 -8.92 -26.26 6.83
C ALA A 6 -7.92 -25.66 7.84
N PRO A 7 -7.06 -24.70 7.44
CA PRO A 7 -6.26 -23.93 8.38
C PRO A 7 -7.15 -23.21 9.40
N VAL A 8 -6.68 -23.08 10.64
CA VAL A 8 -7.43 -22.37 11.70
C VAL A 8 -7.29 -20.86 11.56
N LYS A 9 -6.12 -20.41 11.10
CA LYS A 9 -5.76 -19.00 10.96
C LYS A 9 -5.52 -18.67 9.48
N VAL A 10 -5.82 -17.44 9.09
CA VAL A 10 -5.58 -16.97 7.71
C VAL A 10 -4.11 -17.05 7.33
N ARG A 11 -3.20 -16.77 8.27
CA ARG A 11 -1.75 -16.85 8.00
C ARG A 11 -1.26 -18.27 7.72
N ASP A 12 -2.00 -19.30 8.12
CA ASP A 12 -1.57 -20.70 7.95
C ASP A 12 -2.02 -21.26 6.58
N ILE A 13 -2.69 -20.46 5.75
CA ILE A 13 -3.12 -20.85 4.40
C ILE A 13 -1.89 -20.96 3.49
N ARG A 14 -1.70 -22.14 2.88
CA ARG A 14 -0.70 -22.43 1.85
C ARG A 14 -1.36 -23.18 0.70
N LEU A 15 -1.08 -22.76 -0.54
CA LEU A 15 -1.52 -23.50 -1.73
C LEU A 15 -0.70 -24.80 -1.89
N GLY A 16 -1.31 -25.84 -2.43
CA GLY A 16 -0.63 -27.07 -2.81
C GLY A 16 -0.58 -28.15 -1.71
N GLU A 17 -0.90 -27.79 -0.47
CA GLU A 17 -0.94 -28.76 0.65
C GLU A 17 -2.20 -29.62 0.62
N ASN A 18 -3.34 -29.07 0.19
CA ASN A 18 -4.61 -29.79 0.20
C ASN A 18 -5.52 -29.43 -0.97
N VAL A 19 -5.57 -30.33 -1.96
CA VAL A 19 -6.35 -30.16 -3.20
C VAL A 19 -7.83 -29.79 -2.95
N ARG A 20 -8.47 -30.34 -1.91
CA ARG A 20 -9.90 -30.05 -1.64
C ARG A 20 -10.08 -28.65 -1.05
N PHE A 21 -9.20 -28.27 -0.13
CA PHE A 21 -9.22 -26.91 0.42
C PHE A 21 -8.83 -25.89 -0.63
N ASP A 22 -7.81 -26.17 -1.44
CA ASP A 22 -7.37 -25.31 -2.54
C ASP A 22 -8.51 -25.06 -3.53
N ALA A 23 -9.26 -26.09 -3.93
CA ALA A 23 -10.42 -25.94 -4.81
C ALA A 23 -11.49 -25.00 -4.19
N TRP A 24 -11.77 -25.14 -2.89
CA TRP A 24 -12.69 -24.24 -2.19
C TRP A 24 -12.13 -22.82 -2.10
N LEU A 25 -10.84 -22.66 -1.79
CA LEU A 25 -10.15 -21.38 -1.69
C LEU A 25 -10.14 -20.66 -3.04
N TYR A 26 -9.87 -21.35 -4.14
CA TYR A 26 -9.96 -20.79 -5.49
C TYR A 26 -11.38 -20.31 -5.81
N SER A 27 -12.41 -21.09 -5.46
CA SER A 27 -13.80 -20.63 -5.59
C SER A 27 -14.04 -19.37 -4.77
N MET A 28 -13.57 -19.33 -3.51
CA MET A 28 -13.68 -18.15 -2.66
C MET A 28 -12.97 -16.93 -3.26
N LEU A 29 -11.76 -17.07 -3.78
CA LEU A 29 -11.02 -15.97 -4.40
C LEU A 29 -11.75 -15.46 -5.65
N MET A 30 -12.31 -16.34 -6.49
CA MET A 30 -13.11 -15.94 -7.64
C MET A 30 -14.42 -15.24 -7.22
N ASP A 31 -15.15 -15.82 -6.27
CA ASP A 31 -16.39 -15.27 -5.73
C ASP A 31 -16.18 -13.93 -5.02
N ASN A 32 -14.99 -13.63 -4.54
CA ASN A 32 -14.66 -12.34 -3.95
C ASN A 32 -13.93 -11.39 -4.93
N ASN A 33 -13.69 -11.82 -6.17
CA ASN A 33 -12.90 -11.11 -7.18
C ASN A 33 -11.50 -10.70 -6.67
N LEU A 34 -10.77 -11.68 -6.14
CA LEU A 34 -9.43 -11.58 -5.55
C LEU A 34 -8.38 -12.41 -6.31
N ALA A 35 -8.79 -13.19 -7.32
CA ALA A 35 -7.89 -14.02 -8.12
C ALA A 35 -7.11 -13.17 -9.15
N TYR A 36 -5.84 -12.86 -8.87
CA TYR A 36 -4.98 -12.01 -9.73
C TYR A 36 -4.99 -12.42 -11.21
N ARG A 37 -4.76 -13.71 -11.49
CA ARG A 37 -4.70 -14.24 -12.87
C ARG A 37 -5.96 -14.00 -13.70
N MET A 38 -7.10 -13.78 -13.05
CA MET A 38 -8.37 -13.52 -13.74
C MET A 38 -8.53 -12.04 -14.11
N ASN A 39 -7.99 -11.11 -13.31
CA ASN A 39 -8.15 -9.67 -13.50
C ASN A 39 -6.88 -8.92 -13.07
N PRO A 40 -5.75 -9.06 -13.79
CA PRO A 40 -4.45 -8.52 -13.37
C PRO A 40 -4.41 -6.99 -13.33
N ASP A 41 -5.27 -6.31 -14.09
CA ASP A 41 -5.37 -4.83 -14.07
C ASP A 41 -6.09 -4.27 -12.84
N LEU A 42 -6.86 -5.11 -12.15
CA LEU A 42 -7.73 -4.69 -11.03
C LEU A 42 -7.32 -5.30 -9.69
N ILE A 43 -6.42 -6.28 -9.73
CA ILE A 43 -6.01 -7.06 -8.57
C ILE A 43 -4.51 -6.90 -8.41
N VAL A 44 -4.10 -6.58 -7.19
CA VAL A 44 -2.70 -6.46 -6.80
C VAL A 44 -1.95 -7.77 -7.05
N SER A 45 -0.79 -7.68 -7.71
CA SER A 45 0.07 -8.84 -7.95
C SER A 45 0.70 -9.34 -6.64
N PRO A 46 1.23 -10.58 -6.57
CA PRO A 46 1.92 -11.07 -5.37
C PRO A 46 3.05 -10.16 -4.89
N GLU A 47 3.80 -9.57 -5.81
CA GLU A 47 4.93 -8.70 -5.51
C GLU A 47 4.46 -7.35 -4.98
N GLN A 48 3.45 -6.74 -5.60
CA GLN A 48 2.84 -5.54 -5.05
C GLN A 48 2.16 -5.82 -3.69
N MET A 49 1.60 -7.01 -3.47
CA MET A 49 1.07 -7.42 -2.17
C MET A 49 2.17 -7.49 -1.11
N SER A 50 3.39 -7.93 -1.48
CA SER A 50 4.53 -7.98 -0.57
C SER A 50 5.02 -6.62 -0.09
N PHE A 51 4.58 -5.51 -0.71
CA PHE A 51 4.80 -4.16 -0.16
C PHE A 51 4.03 -3.96 1.15
N MET A 52 2.92 -4.67 1.33
CA MET A 52 1.95 -4.44 2.41
C MET A 52 1.89 -5.60 3.40
N VAL A 53 1.90 -6.83 2.91
CA VAL A 53 1.72 -8.05 3.70
C VAL A 53 2.99 -8.90 3.61
N HIS A 54 3.48 -9.37 4.76
CA HIS A 54 4.58 -10.33 4.79
C HIS A 54 4.02 -11.73 4.53
N LEU A 55 4.24 -12.24 3.33
CA LEU A 55 3.78 -13.55 2.88
C LEU A 55 4.98 -14.47 2.70
N GLY A 56 4.93 -15.64 3.32
CA GLY A 56 5.85 -16.75 3.05
C GLY A 56 5.53 -17.44 1.72
N PRO A 57 6.36 -18.44 1.32
CA PRO A 57 6.13 -19.23 0.11
C PRO A 57 4.71 -19.82 0.09
N ASP A 58 4.06 -19.74 -1.07
CA ASP A 58 2.70 -20.25 -1.33
C ASP A 58 1.58 -19.74 -0.41
N GLN A 59 1.87 -18.73 0.42
CA GLN A 59 0.90 -18.12 1.31
C GLN A 59 0.00 -17.14 0.58
N ILE A 60 -1.28 -17.10 0.99
CA ILE A 60 -2.28 -16.19 0.43
C ILE A 60 -2.78 -15.23 1.51
N TYR A 61 -2.93 -13.96 1.14
CA TYR A 61 -3.65 -12.98 1.94
C TYR A 61 -5.17 -13.17 1.80
N LEU A 62 -5.94 -12.94 2.86
CA LEU A 62 -7.40 -12.78 2.76
C LEU A 62 -7.82 -11.48 3.46
N PRO A 63 -8.68 -10.65 2.83
CA PRO A 63 -9.10 -9.36 3.38
C PRO A 63 -10.21 -9.52 4.44
N CYS A 64 -9.98 -10.35 5.44
CA CYS A 64 -10.89 -10.59 6.55
C CYS A 64 -10.15 -11.02 7.83
N SER A 65 -10.84 -10.93 8.97
CA SER A 65 -10.37 -11.45 10.25
C SER A 65 -10.36 -12.97 10.28
N ASP A 66 -9.53 -13.56 11.15
CA ASP A 66 -9.50 -15.00 11.40
C ASP A 66 -10.87 -15.53 11.83
N ALA A 67 -11.60 -14.75 12.63
CA ALA A 67 -12.96 -15.08 13.03
C ALA A 67 -13.90 -15.19 11.81
N THR A 68 -13.82 -14.24 10.88
CA THR A 68 -14.61 -14.26 9.64
C THR A 68 -14.23 -15.43 8.74
N PHE A 69 -12.93 -15.70 8.60
CA PHE A 69 -12.44 -16.84 7.84
C PHE A 69 -12.94 -18.18 8.42
N SER A 70 -12.82 -18.37 9.74
CA SER A 70 -13.31 -19.57 10.43
C SER A 70 -14.81 -19.79 10.21
N MET A 71 -15.60 -18.72 10.24
CA MET A 71 -17.03 -18.80 9.93
C MET A 71 -17.33 -19.21 8.49
N LEU A 72 -16.55 -18.73 7.51
CA LEU A 72 -16.72 -19.09 6.09
C LEU A 72 -16.31 -20.55 5.83
N CYS A 73 -15.30 -21.06 6.54
CA CYS A 73 -14.90 -22.47 6.45
C CYS A 73 -15.88 -23.44 7.13
N ALA A 74 -16.79 -22.93 7.97
CA ALA A 74 -17.77 -23.77 8.65
C ALA A 74 -18.71 -24.46 7.66
N GLN A 75 -19.13 -25.70 7.96
CA GLN A 75 -20.02 -26.46 7.08
C GLN A 75 -21.41 -25.81 6.94
N ASN A 76 -21.88 -25.15 7.99
CA ASN A 76 -23.14 -24.42 8.02
C ASN A 76 -22.87 -22.99 8.47
N PRO A 77 -23.57 -21.99 7.90
CA PRO A 77 -23.40 -20.60 8.30
C PRO A 77 -23.83 -20.41 9.75
N SER A 78 -22.87 -19.99 10.57
CA SER A 78 -23.09 -19.64 11.98
C SER A 78 -24.09 -18.49 12.14
N VAL A 79 -24.63 -18.33 13.35
CA VAL A 79 -25.55 -17.22 13.65
C VAL A 79 -24.85 -15.88 13.48
N GLU A 80 -23.57 -15.82 13.84
CA GLU A 80 -22.71 -14.66 13.73
C GLU A 80 -22.49 -14.25 12.27
N LEU A 81 -22.20 -15.21 11.37
CA LEU A 81 -22.03 -14.92 9.94
C LEU A 81 -23.35 -14.43 9.32
N ARG A 82 -24.47 -15.08 9.66
CA ARG A 82 -25.80 -14.62 9.24
C ARG A 82 -26.08 -13.20 9.73
N ASN A 83 -25.68 -12.86 10.95
CA ASN A 83 -25.81 -11.51 11.49
C ASN A 83 -24.96 -10.50 10.71
N GLN A 84 -23.75 -10.87 10.27
CA GLN A 84 -22.95 -10.02 9.39
C GLN A 84 -23.63 -9.80 8.03
N TYR A 85 -24.14 -10.86 7.39
CA TYR A 85 -24.89 -10.72 6.14
C TYR A 85 -26.17 -9.88 6.31
N ASN A 86 -26.90 -10.04 7.41
CA ASN A 86 -28.07 -9.23 7.73
C ASN A 86 -27.70 -7.74 7.91
N ARG A 87 -26.55 -7.44 8.52
CA ARG A 87 -26.02 -6.06 8.59
C ARG A 87 -25.72 -5.53 7.18
N SER A 88 -25.07 -6.32 6.32
CA SER A 88 -24.83 -5.96 4.91
C SER A 88 -26.15 -5.66 4.18
N TRP A 89 -27.19 -6.49 4.36
CA TRP A 89 -28.51 -6.25 3.77
C TRP A 89 -29.15 -4.94 4.25
N ARG A 90 -29.05 -4.62 5.56
CA ARG A 90 -29.57 -3.35 6.10
C ARG A 90 -28.88 -2.13 5.49
N ILE A 91 -27.57 -2.20 5.24
CA ILE A 91 -26.83 -1.14 4.55
C ILE A 91 -27.42 -0.91 3.16
N ILE A 92 -27.63 -1.97 2.39
CA ILE A 92 -28.18 -1.91 1.03
C ILE A 92 -29.62 -1.39 1.02
N MET A 93 -30.46 -1.83 1.96
CA MET A 93 -31.82 -1.30 2.10
C MET A 93 -31.83 0.20 2.39
N ARG A 94 -30.95 0.68 3.29
CA ARG A 94 -30.82 2.10 3.61
C ARG A 94 -30.34 2.88 2.39
N LEU A 95 -29.33 2.36 1.68
CA LEU A 95 -28.85 2.92 0.42
C LEU A 95 -30.01 3.12 -0.56
N VAL A 96 -30.74 2.06 -0.93
CA VAL A 96 -31.85 2.15 -1.90
C VAL A 96 -32.95 3.13 -1.45
N ARG A 97 -33.29 3.15 -0.15
CA ARG A 97 -34.30 4.06 0.39
C ARG A 97 -33.89 5.52 0.35
N SER A 98 -32.59 5.81 0.46
CA SER A 98 -32.05 7.16 0.48
C SER A 98 -32.00 7.81 -0.91
N PHE A 99 -31.90 7.05 -2.01
CA PHE A 99 -31.71 7.62 -3.37
C PHE A 99 -32.85 7.38 -4.34
N VAL A 100 -33.74 6.43 -4.08
CA VAL A 100 -34.82 6.11 -5.01
C VAL A 100 -36.13 6.65 -4.41
N PRO A 101 -36.52 7.91 -4.69
CA PRO A 101 -37.72 8.51 -4.10
C PRO A 101 -38.99 7.77 -4.54
N ASP A 102 -39.06 7.36 -5.80
CA ASP A 102 -40.20 6.63 -6.35
C ASP A 102 -40.36 5.25 -5.68
N LYS A 103 -41.57 5.01 -5.14
CA LYS A 103 -41.91 3.81 -4.40
C LYS A 103 -41.93 2.57 -5.29
N ALA A 104 -42.34 2.68 -6.55
CA ALA A 104 -42.42 1.54 -7.47
C ALA A 104 -41.03 1.05 -7.89
N THR A 105 -40.17 1.98 -8.30
CA THR A 105 -38.77 1.73 -8.67
C THR A 105 -37.98 1.21 -7.47
N ARG A 106 -38.17 1.81 -6.29
CA ARG A 106 -37.58 1.33 -5.03
C ARG A 106 -37.95 -0.11 -4.75
N ARG A 107 -39.23 -0.47 -4.89
CA ARG A 107 -39.71 -1.84 -4.70
C ARG A 107 -39.05 -2.79 -5.71
N ARG A 108 -38.95 -2.40 -6.99
CA ARG A 108 -38.30 -3.21 -8.04
C ARG A 108 -36.82 -3.48 -7.71
N ILE A 109 -36.05 -2.42 -7.42
CA ILE A 109 -34.62 -2.53 -7.08
C ILE A 109 -34.41 -3.38 -5.82
N LEU A 110 -35.23 -3.20 -4.78
CA LEU A 110 -35.15 -4.01 -3.57
C LEU A 110 -35.45 -5.50 -3.82
N GLN A 111 -36.43 -5.82 -4.65
CA GLN A 111 -36.73 -7.22 -4.99
C GLN A 111 -35.59 -7.85 -5.79
N PHE A 112 -35.06 -7.14 -6.78
CA PHE A 112 -33.86 -7.58 -7.51
C PHE A 112 -32.67 -7.81 -6.57
N CYS A 113 -32.41 -6.86 -5.68
CA CYS A 113 -31.33 -6.98 -4.70
C CYS A 113 -31.56 -8.16 -3.74
N ARG A 114 -32.80 -8.41 -3.30
CA ARG A 114 -33.14 -9.53 -2.41
C ARG A 114 -32.87 -10.87 -3.09
N TYR A 115 -33.21 -10.99 -4.37
CA TYR A 115 -32.92 -12.18 -5.16
C TYR A 115 -31.41 -12.42 -5.26
N ARG A 116 -30.62 -11.42 -5.69
CA ARG A 116 -29.16 -11.53 -5.80
C ARG A 116 -28.48 -11.80 -4.46
N PHE A 117 -28.91 -11.13 -3.40
CA PHE A 117 -28.41 -11.36 -2.04
C PHE A 117 -28.60 -12.81 -1.61
N SER A 118 -29.78 -13.38 -1.84
CA SER A 118 -30.08 -14.78 -1.49
C SER A 118 -29.20 -15.77 -2.26
N GLN A 119 -28.94 -15.49 -3.54
CA GLN A 119 -28.01 -16.30 -4.34
C GLN A 119 -26.57 -16.24 -3.80
N TYR A 120 -26.09 -15.05 -3.44
CA TYR A 120 -24.73 -14.88 -2.94
C TYR A 120 -24.49 -15.55 -1.59
N ILE A 121 -25.42 -15.42 -0.64
CA ILE A 121 -25.25 -16.04 0.68
C ILE A 121 -25.36 -17.57 0.63
N ALA A 122 -26.06 -18.12 -0.36
CA ALA A 122 -26.21 -19.57 -0.54
C ALA A 122 -24.88 -20.25 -0.91
N GLN A 123 -23.94 -19.51 -1.52
CA GLN A 123 -22.62 -20.03 -1.92
C GLN A 123 -21.66 -20.22 -0.74
N HIS A 124 -21.89 -19.54 0.39
CA HIS A 124 -21.06 -19.62 1.60
C HIS A 124 -19.56 -19.30 1.43
N THR A 125 -19.18 -18.61 0.36
CA THR A 125 -17.80 -18.22 0.05
C THR A 125 -17.57 -16.71 0.09
N LEU A 126 -18.64 -15.91 0.11
CA LEU A 126 -18.54 -14.46 -0.04
C LEU A 126 -18.24 -13.77 1.29
N ILE A 127 -17.15 -13.00 1.35
CA ILE A 127 -16.79 -12.18 2.50
C ILE A 127 -17.85 -11.09 2.69
N PRO A 128 -18.37 -10.86 3.90
CA PRO A 128 -19.46 -9.89 4.13
C PRO A 128 -19.19 -8.47 3.63
N SER A 129 -17.94 -7.98 3.69
CA SER A 129 -17.54 -6.68 3.11
C SER A 129 -17.63 -6.66 1.58
N ARG A 130 -17.25 -7.76 0.92
CA ARG A 130 -17.34 -7.93 -0.54
C ARG A 130 -18.79 -8.05 -1.01
N LEU A 131 -19.66 -8.64 -0.19
CA LEU A 131 -21.11 -8.60 -0.43
C LEU A 131 -21.63 -7.16 -0.46
N VAL A 132 -21.24 -6.31 0.49
CA VAL A 132 -21.63 -4.89 0.47
C VAL A 132 -21.15 -4.23 -0.82
N LYS A 133 -19.88 -4.43 -1.21
CA LYS A 133 -19.35 -3.87 -2.46
C LYS A 133 -20.15 -4.31 -3.69
N ARG A 134 -20.36 -5.61 -3.87
CA ARG A 134 -21.12 -6.16 -5.01
C ARG A 134 -22.54 -5.60 -5.05
N MET A 135 -23.23 -5.62 -3.91
CA MET A 135 -24.61 -5.14 -3.84
C MET A 135 -24.73 -3.63 -4.06
N THR A 136 -23.80 -2.82 -3.53
CA THR A 136 -23.75 -1.38 -3.81
C THR A 136 -23.57 -1.14 -5.30
N GLY A 137 -22.67 -1.87 -5.98
CA GLY A 137 -22.50 -1.76 -7.43
C GLY A 137 -23.78 -2.06 -8.21
N LEU A 138 -24.53 -3.09 -7.80
CA LEU A 138 -25.82 -3.42 -8.39
C LEU A 138 -26.86 -2.31 -8.21
N VAL A 139 -26.93 -1.71 -7.01
CA VAL A 139 -27.87 -0.62 -6.73
C VAL A 139 -27.57 0.60 -7.59
N LEU A 140 -26.30 1.00 -7.69
CA LEU A 140 -25.91 2.16 -8.50
C LEU A 140 -26.19 1.94 -9.98
N ALA A 141 -25.86 0.76 -10.50
CA ALA A 141 -26.11 0.40 -11.89
C ALA A 141 -27.61 0.37 -12.24
N GLN A 142 -28.46 -0.19 -11.36
CA GLN A 142 -29.91 -0.23 -11.56
C GLN A 142 -30.59 1.11 -11.35
N GLY A 143 -29.98 2.01 -10.57
CA GLY A 143 -30.46 3.37 -10.34
C GLY A 143 -30.07 4.36 -11.43
N ASN A 144 -29.35 3.93 -12.49
CA ASN A 144 -28.78 4.79 -13.54
C ASN A 144 -27.95 5.96 -12.97
N MET A 145 -27.26 5.75 -11.84
CA MET A 145 -26.47 6.81 -11.22
C MET A 145 -25.04 6.84 -11.78
N LEU A 146 -24.68 7.99 -12.35
CA LEU A 146 -23.32 8.30 -12.79
C LEU A 146 -22.51 9.01 -11.68
N ASP A 147 -23.19 9.76 -10.80
CA ASP A 147 -22.57 10.62 -9.77
C ASP A 147 -22.53 9.99 -8.36
N ASP A 148 -21.75 10.58 -7.44
CA ASP A 148 -21.60 10.12 -6.06
C ASP A 148 -22.84 10.48 -5.20
N PRO A 149 -23.62 9.50 -4.72
CA PRO A 149 -24.84 9.76 -3.98
C PRO A 149 -24.64 10.34 -2.57
N TRP A 150 -23.42 10.34 -2.02
CA TRP A 150 -23.15 10.84 -0.66
C TRP A 150 -22.43 12.17 -0.62
N GLU A 151 -22.08 12.78 -1.75
CA GLU A 151 -21.29 14.02 -1.78
C GLU A 151 -21.88 15.09 -0.85
N ASP A 152 -23.15 15.46 -1.03
CA ASP A 152 -23.82 16.47 -0.20
C ASP A 152 -23.87 16.07 1.27
N ARG A 153 -24.10 14.79 1.57
CA ARG A 153 -24.13 14.27 2.95
C ARG A 153 -22.76 14.38 3.61
N ARG A 154 -21.68 14.14 2.86
CA ARG A 154 -20.31 14.31 3.35
C ARG A 154 -20.01 15.79 3.55
N ARG A 155 -20.37 16.67 2.61
CA ARG A 155 -20.21 18.12 2.76
C ARG A 155 -20.95 18.69 3.98
N THR A 156 -22.21 18.29 4.19
CA THR A 156 -22.97 18.66 5.40
C THR A 156 -22.29 18.13 6.65
N SER A 157 -21.79 16.88 6.63
CA SER A 157 -21.05 16.32 7.76
C SER A 157 -19.77 17.12 8.06
N THR A 158 -19.02 17.55 7.04
CA THR A 158 -17.83 18.39 7.21
C THR A 158 -18.19 19.73 7.87
N ALA A 159 -19.26 20.39 7.41
CA ALA A 159 -19.71 21.66 7.98
C ALA A 159 -20.08 21.52 9.46
N LEU A 160 -20.80 20.45 9.83
CA LEU A 160 -21.13 20.17 11.23
C LEU A 160 -19.89 19.88 12.09
N GLN A 161 -18.86 19.21 11.53
CA GLN A 161 -17.58 19.02 12.23
C GLN A 161 -16.92 20.36 12.52
N GLN A 162 -17.00 21.32 11.60
CA GLN A 162 -16.44 22.65 11.79
C GLN A 162 -17.14 23.40 12.92
N GLU A 163 -18.47 23.27 13.04
CA GLU A 163 -19.21 23.81 14.19
C GLU A 163 -18.76 23.17 15.51
N VAL A 164 -18.65 21.84 15.55
CA VAL A 164 -18.24 21.12 16.76
C VAL A 164 -16.81 21.48 17.17
N LEU A 165 -15.89 21.61 16.22
CA LEU A 165 -14.52 22.05 16.49
C LEU A 165 -14.45 23.47 17.05
N SER A 166 -15.43 24.31 16.70
CA SER A 166 -15.53 25.70 17.17
C SER A 166 -16.28 25.84 18.50
N MET A 167 -16.79 24.74 19.08
CA MET A 167 -17.42 24.77 20.40
C MET A 167 -16.37 25.09 21.47
N PRO A 168 -16.64 26.06 22.37
CA PRO A 168 -15.73 26.40 23.47
C PRO A 168 -15.32 25.17 24.28
N GLU A 169 -16.26 24.27 24.55
CA GLU A 169 -16.03 23.06 25.34
C GLU A 169 -15.02 22.11 24.68
N VAL A 170 -15.06 21.98 23.35
CA VAL A 170 -14.11 21.14 22.60
C VAL A 170 -12.75 21.84 22.54
N TYR A 171 -12.74 23.13 22.19
CA TYR A 171 -11.52 23.92 22.07
C TYR A 171 -10.74 24.00 23.39
N GLU A 172 -11.41 24.35 24.50
CA GLU A 172 -10.80 24.42 25.83
C GLU A 172 -10.23 23.08 26.27
N ASN A 173 -10.92 21.97 25.96
CA ASN A 173 -10.40 20.64 26.27
C ASN A 173 -9.18 20.26 25.42
N LEU A 174 -9.14 20.63 24.14
CA LEU A 174 -7.97 20.39 23.29
C LEU A 174 -6.75 21.16 23.80
N GLU A 175 -6.93 22.44 24.17
CA GLU A 175 -5.86 23.33 24.66
C GLU A 175 -5.52 23.15 26.16
N ALA A 176 -6.30 22.37 26.91
CA ALA A 176 -6.07 22.19 28.34
C ALA A 176 -4.69 21.58 28.64
N MET A 177 -3.98 22.11 29.63
CA MET A 177 -2.69 21.54 30.03
C MET A 177 -2.82 20.09 30.50
N PRO A 178 -1.79 19.23 30.27
CA PRO A 178 -1.73 17.89 30.83
C PRO A 178 -1.95 17.90 32.35
N LYS A 179 -2.71 16.93 32.86
CA LYS A 179 -2.86 16.72 34.31
C LYS A 179 -1.56 16.12 34.87
N GLY A 180 -1.17 16.54 36.08
CA GLY A 180 -0.01 16.00 36.78
C GLY A 180 1.19 16.97 36.88
N PRO A 181 2.30 16.54 37.51
CA PRO A 181 3.47 17.39 37.69
C PRO A 181 4.14 17.70 36.34
N MET A 182 4.52 18.96 36.14
CA MET A 182 5.24 19.37 34.94
C MET A 182 6.59 18.64 34.82
N PRO A 183 6.94 18.08 33.65
CA PRO A 183 8.20 17.39 33.48
C PRO A 183 9.41 18.31 33.70
N THR A 184 10.48 17.76 34.28
CA THR A 184 11.75 18.48 34.46
C THR A 184 12.45 18.63 33.09
N GLY A 185 12.26 19.79 32.45
CA GLY A 185 12.95 20.20 31.22
C GLY A 185 12.03 20.39 30.01
N ILE A 186 12.36 21.38 29.18
CA ILE A 186 11.55 21.85 28.04
C ILE A 186 11.23 20.70 27.06
N SER A 187 12.22 19.89 26.69
CA SER A 187 12.03 18.80 25.73
C SER A 187 11.14 17.67 26.24
N LYS A 188 11.07 17.46 27.56
CA LYS A 188 10.15 16.48 28.17
C LYS A 188 8.74 17.07 28.28
N ALA A 189 8.63 18.36 28.63
CA ALA A 189 7.36 19.07 28.64
C ALA A 189 6.70 19.07 27.25
N ARG A 190 7.44 19.39 26.18
CA ARG A 190 6.94 19.34 24.79
C ARG A 190 6.37 17.97 24.43
N ARG A 191 7.14 16.91 24.66
CA ARG A 191 6.70 15.53 24.37
C ARG A 191 5.44 15.14 25.14
N SER A 192 5.32 15.57 26.39
CA SER A 192 4.12 15.33 27.20
C SER A 192 2.89 16.08 26.65
N MET A 193 3.07 17.32 26.18
CA MET A 193 2.00 18.09 25.56
C MET A 193 1.58 17.47 24.22
N ASP A 194 2.56 17.11 23.38
CA ASP A 194 2.34 16.46 22.09
C ASP A 194 1.53 15.17 22.26
N TYR A 195 1.92 14.31 23.21
CA TYR A 195 1.22 13.06 23.49
C TYR A 195 -0.25 13.25 23.92
N VAL A 196 -0.51 14.21 24.80
CA VAL A 196 -1.87 14.54 25.25
C VAL A 196 -2.69 15.08 24.08
N GLU A 197 -2.14 15.98 23.29
CA GLU A 197 -2.81 16.54 22.12
C GLU A 197 -3.20 15.45 21.11
N VAL A 198 -2.25 14.58 20.72
CA VAL A 198 -2.53 13.46 19.80
C VAL A 198 -3.64 12.58 20.32
N THR A 199 -3.63 12.27 21.61
CA THR A 199 -4.63 11.38 22.21
C THR A 199 -6.03 12.00 22.19
N ARG A 200 -6.15 13.29 22.51
CA ARG A 200 -7.43 14.01 22.43
C ARG A 200 -7.93 14.11 20.99
N LEU A 201 -7.03 14.31 20.03
CA LEU A 201 -7.38 14.37 18.60
C LEU A 201 -7.77 12.99 18.05
N LEU A 202 -7.15 11.90 18.51
CA LEU A 202 -7.59 10.53 18.21
C LEU A 202 -9.01 10.27 18.74
N CYS A 203 -9.30 10.73 19.97
CA CYS A 203 -10.65 10.67 20.54
C CYS A 203 -11.64 11.45 19.68
N LEU A 204 -11.36 12.72 19.38
CA LEU A 204 -12.22 13.57 18.55
C LEU A 204 -12.49 12.93 17.18
N SER A 205 -11.45 12.41 16.54
CA SER A 205 -11.55 11.68 15.27
C SER A 205 -12.45 10.45 15.40
N ALA A 206 -12.27 9.61 16.43
CA ALA A 206 -13.07 8.41 16.66
C ALA A 206 -14.56 8.71 16.98
N MET A 207 -14.83 9.87 17.58
CA MET A 207 -16.18 10.33 17.94
C MET A 207 -16.93 11.00 16.79
N SER A 208 -16.35 11.02 15.59
CA SER A 208 -16.85 11.81 14.46
C SER A 208 -18.29 11.51 14.06
N ARG A 209 -18.82 10.32 14.35
CA ARG A 209 -20.22 10.01 14.05
C ARG A 209 -21.14 10.38 15.19
N ASP A 210 -20.82 9.90 16.40
CA ASP A 210 -21.67 10.03 17.58
C ASP A 210 -21.90 11.51 17.93
N TRP A 211 -20.85 12.34 17.85
CA TRP A 211 -20.95 13.77 18.18
C TRP A 211 -21.64 14.62 17.11
N LEU A 212 -21.69 14.13 15.87
CA LEU A 212 -22.47 14.76 14.80
C LEU A 212 -23.95 14.36 14.87
N GLU A 213 -24.26 13.13 15.28
CA GLU A 213 -25.63 12.67 15.49
C GLU A 213 -26.24 13.28 16.77
N LYS A 214 -25.43 13.44 17.83
CA LYS A 214 -25.81 14.07 19.10
C LYS A 214 -24.67 14.95 19.61
N LYS A 215 -24.88 16.27 19.64
CA LYS A 215 -23.90 17.22 20.19
C LYS A 215 -23.56 16.83 21.65
N PRO A 216 -22.28 16.64 22.00
CA PRO A 216 -21.88 16.21 23.33
C PRO A 216 -21.92 17.37 24.33
N SER A 217 -22.13 17.05 25.60
CA SER A 217 -21.95 17.97 26.74
C SER A 217 -20.47 18.09 27.13
N SER A 218 -20.11 19.14 27.88
CA SER A 218 -18.74 19.35 28.36
C SER A 218 -18.22 18.22 29.25
N GLU A 219 -19.11 17.53 29.97
CA GLU A 219 -18.76 16.35 30.78
C GLU A 219 -18.51 15.12 29.90
N GLU A 220 -19.36 14.87 28.90
CA GLU A 220 -19.15 13.79 27.92
C GLU A 220 -17.82 13.97 27.16
N ILE A 221 -17.47 15.20 26.75
CA ILE A 221 -16.20 15.52 26.08
C ILE A 221 -15.01 15.18 27.00
N ARG A 222 -15.02 15.69 28.24
CA ARG A 222 -13.95 15.45 29.22
C ARG A 222 -13.77 13.97 29.51
N SER A 223 -14.86 13.27 29.79
CA SER A 223 -14.86 11.85 30.09
C SER A 223 -14.32 11.04 28.92
N ALA A 224 -14.72 11.35 27.69
CA ALA A 224 -14.24 10.66 26.49
C ALA A 224 -12.73 10.86 26.26
N MET A 225 -12.24 12.09 26.45
CA MET A 225 -10.82 12.39 26.28
C MET A 225 -9.95 11.77 27.39
N ASP A 226 -10.43 11.73 28.63
CA ASP A 226 -9.76 11.03 29.74
C ASP A 226 -9.75 9.50 29.52
N GLU A 227 -10.84 8.94 28.99
CA GLU A 227 -10.94 7.53 28.59
C GLU A 227 -9.89 7.21 27.49
N ALA A 228 -9.82 8.04 26.46
CA ALA A 228 -8.84 7.88 25.38
C ALA A 228 -7.40 8.03 25.87
N TYR A 229 -7.14 8.97 26.79
CA TYR A 229 -5.83 9.12 27.44
C TYR A 229 -5.40 7.82 28.12
N THR A 230 -6.30 7.26 28.93
CA THR A 230 -6.05 6.00 29.63
C THR A 230 -5.79 4.85 28.66
N ALA A 231 -6.58 4.74 27.58
CA ALA A 231 -6.41 3.70 26.58
C ALA A 231 -5.09 3.81 25.79
N CYS A 232 -4.58 5.03 25.60
CA CYS A 232 -3.33 5.27 24.89
C CYS A 232 -2.07 5.01 25.73
N GLU A 233 -2.17 4.86 27.06
CA GLU A 233 -1.00 4.70 27.93
C GLU A 233 -0.18 3.44 27.56
N ASP A 234 -0.84 2.37 27.12
CA ASP A 234 -0.18 1.14 26.63
C ASP A 234 0.72 1.38 25.41
N LEU A 235 0.47 2.45 24.65
CA LEU A 235 1.26 2.86 23.49
C LEU A 235 2.18 4.05 23.77
N ARG A 236 2.22 4.56 25.00
CA ARG A 236 3.03 5.72 25.35
C ARG A 236 4.50 5.52 25.01
N LEU A 237 5.08 4.38 25.38
CA LEU A 237 6.48 4.06 25.05
C LEU A 237 6.74 4.02 23.54
N TYR A 238 5.76 3.58 22.74
CA TYR A 238 5.87 3.56 21.29
C TYR A 238 5.90 4.99 20.72
N PHE A 239 5.00 5.85 21.17
CA PHE A 239 4.97 7.27 20.78
C PHE A 239 6.22 8.01 21.27
N GLU A 240 6.67 7.76 22.50
CA GLU A 240 7.89 8.35 23.07
C GLU A 240 9.17 7.91 22.35
N ALA A 241 9.27 6.64 21.93
CA ALA A 241 10.39 6.14 21.14
C ALA A 241 10.48 6.80 19.75
N SER A 242 9.33 7.23 19.23
CA SER A 242 9.22 7.96 17.96
C SER A 242 9.36 9.48 18.14
N ALA A 243 9.30 9.98 19.37
CA ALA A 243 9.26 11.40 19.64
C ALA A 243 10.56 12.11 19.24
N GLY A 244 10.43 13.20 18.49
CA GLY A 244 11.55 13.97 17.94
C GLY A 244 12.17 13.36 16.68
N ARG A 245 11.66 12.23 16.17
CA ARG A 245 12.05 11.69 14.86
C ARG A 245 11.00 12.05 13.82
N SER A 246 11.44 12.59 12.68
CA SER A 246 10.57 12.77 11.53
C SER A 246 10.30 11.40 10.90
N GLY A 247 9.02 11.05 10.78
CA GLY A 247 8.55 9.81 10.16
C GLY A 247 7.41 10.07 9.19
N THR A 248 7.10 9.09 8.36
CA THR A 248 6.01 9.10 7.39
C THR A 248 4.86 8.24 7.90
N ILE A 249 3.66 8.82 8.00
CA ILE A 249 2.46 8.14 8.50
C ILE A 249 1.49 7.96 7.33
N LEU A 250 1.05 6.72 7.06
CA LEU A 250 -0.08 6.48 6.16
C LEU A 250 -1.38 6.49 6.97
N PHE A 251 -2.18 7.53 6.81
CA PHE A 251 -3.46 7.69 7.49
C PHE A 251 -4.59 7.09 6.66
N LEU A 252 -5.35 6.15 7.23
CA LEU A 252 -6.50 5.51 6.57
C LEU A 252 -7.81 6.05 7.15
N CYS A 253 -8.60 6.73 6.30
CA CYS A 253 -9.91 7.24 6.67
C CYS A 253 -10.95 6.11 6.80
N ASP A 254 -12.00 6.35 7.60
CA ASP A 254 -13.09 5.39 7.80
C ASP A 254 -14.40 5.83 7.13
N ALA A 255 -15.31 4.87 6.94
CA ALA A 255 -16.63 5.08 6.37
C ALA A 255 -17.64 5.73 7.33
N ASP A 256 -17.25 6.05 8.56
CA ASP A 256 -18.03 6.85 9.50
C ASP A 256 -17.76 8.36 9.35
N GLY A 257 -16.89 8.77 8.42
CA GLY A 257 -16.59 10.17 8.12
C GLY A 257 -15.62 10.79 9.12
N GLY A 258 -15.79 12.07 9.43
CA GLY A 258 -14.88 12.78 10.34
C GLY A 258 -13.65 13.40 9.68
N THR A 259 -13.67 13.60 8.36
CA THR A 259 -12.51 14.06 7.58
C THR A 259 -11.90 15.36 8.11
N LEU A 260 -12.70 16.30 8.61
CA LEU A 260 -12.19 17.54 9.17
C LEU A 260 -11.40 17.27 10.46
N PHE A 261 -11.96 16.48 11.38
CA PHE A 261 -11.25 16.08 12.60
C PHE A 261 -9.98 15.29 12.29
N ASP A 262 -10.03 14.44 11.28
CA ASP A 262 -8.87 13.69 10.79
C ASP A 262 -7.78 14.66 10.29
N LEU A 263 -8.15 15.67 9.50
CA LEU A 263 -7.19 16.67 9.03
C LEU A 263 -6.63 17.55 10.17
N VAL A 264 -7.42 17.88 11.19
CA VAL A 264 -6.93 18.59 12.39
C VAL A 264 -5.85 17.77 13.08
N MET A 265 -6.08 16.47 13.24
CA MET A 265 -5.08 15.56 13.80
C MET A 265 -3.83 15.47 12.92
N VAL A 266 -4.00 15.38 11.60
CA VAL A 266 -2.89 15.40 10.65
C VAL A 266 -2.06 16.68 10.76
N GLN A 267 -2.69 17.84 10.97
CA GLN A 267 -1.97 19.09 11.17
C GLN A 267 -1.15 19.09 12.47
N SER A 268 -1.65 18.46 13.53
CA SER A 268 -0.88 18.25 14.76
C SER A 268 0.34 17.35 14.51
N LEU A 269 0.17 16.22 13.81
CA LEU A 269 1.27 15.32 13.42
C LEU A 269 2.32 16.04 12.56
N ILE A 270 1.90 16.90 11.64
CA ILE A 270 2.82 17.68 10.80
C ILE A 270 3.64 18.68 11.63
N ARG A 271 3.02 19.37 12.59
CA ARG A 271 3.74 20.25 13.54
C ARG A 271 4.77 19.51 14.37
N MET A 272 4.49 18.26 14.74
CA MET A 272 5.43 17.38 15.46
C MET A 272 6.59 16.92 14.59
N GLY A 273 6.60 17.25 13.30
CA GLY A 273 7.68 16.91 12.40
C GLY A 273 7.44 15.64 11.59
N HIS A 274 6.22 15.10 11.53
CA HIS A 274 5.88 13.99 10.64
C HIS A 274 5.48 14.44 9.24
N ARG A 275 5.65 13.54 8.27
CA ARG A 275 5.01 13.60 6.95
C ARG A 275 3.78 12.71 7.00
N VAL A 276 2.69 13.11 6.37
CA VAL A 276 1.46 12.33 6.36
C VAL A 276 1.04 12.08 4.92
N ILE A 277 0.84 10.80 4.60
CA ILE A 277 0.11 10.36 3.42
C ILE A 277 -1.33 10.11 3.85
N PHE A 278 -2.26 10.91 3.35
CA PHE A 278 -3.67 10.85 3.72
C PHE A 278 -4.45 10.06 2.67
N ALA A 279 -4.82 8.83 2.98
CA ALA A 279 -5.49 7.94 2.05
C ALA A 279 -7.02 8.08 2.15
N VAL A 280 -7.61 8.45 1.02
CA VAL A 280 -9.06 8.60 0.81
C VAL A 280 -9.54 7.62 -0.26
N LYS A 281 -10.84 7.52 -0.48
CA LYS A 281 -11.40 6.64 -1.53
C LYS A 281 -11.28 7.26 -2.91
N THR A 282 -11.16 6.42 -3.93
CA THR A 282 -11.21 6.88 -5.34
C THR A 282 -12.66 7.10 -5.82
N GLY A 283 -13.65 6.79 -5.01
CA GLY A 283 -15.05 7.14 -5.27
C GLY A 283 -15.97 6.65 -4.17
N PHE A 284 -17.27 6.72 -4.44
CA PHE A 284 -18.32 6.51 -3.44
C PHE A 284 -18.11 5.29 -2.52
N TYR A 285 -18.01 5.58 -1.22
CA TYR A 285 -18.10 4.60 -0.14
C TYR A 285 -18.65 5.26 1.13
N PHE A 286 -19.95 5.54 1.12
CA PHE A 286 -20.68 6.16 2.25
C PHE A 286 -20.05 7.49 2.69
N TYR A 287 -19.72 7.64 3.98
CA TYR A 287 -19.10 8.84 4.53
C TYR A 287 -17.58 8.86 4.43
N ALA A 288 -16.94 7.82 3.87
CA ALA A 288 -15.50 7.88 3.63
C ALA A 288 -15.21 9.02 2.63
N PRO A 289 -14.22 9.89 2.92
CA PRO A 289 -13.84 10.94 1.99
C PRO A 289 -13.30 10.36 0.69
N THR A 290 -13.46 11.14 -0.37
CA THR A 290 -12.89 10.90 -1.69
C THR A 290 -11.90 12.01 -2.05
N LEU A 291 -11.11 11.79 -3.12
CA LEU A 291 -10.21 12.82 -3.64
C LEU A 291 -10.98 14.11 -4.02
N GLU A 292 -12.18 13.94 -4.61
CA GLU A 292 -13.02 15.07 -5.00
C GLU A 292 -13.47 15.89 -3.79
N ASP A 293 -13.86 15.23 -2.70
CA ASP A 293 -14.29 15.93 -1.48
C ASP A 293 -13.15 16.81 -0.94
N VAL A 294 -11.93 16.27 -0.88
CA VAL A 294 -10.77 17.00 -0.34
C VAL A 294 -10.37 18.18 -1.24
N GLU A 295 -10.50 18.05 -2.55
CA GLU A 295 -10.17 19.10 -3.50
C GLU A 295 -11.25 20.18 -3.64
N THR A 296 -12.51 19.85 -3.41
CA THR A 296 -13.64 20.77 -3.71
C THR A 296 -14.29 21.36 -2.46
N ASP A 297 -14.33 20.63 -1.34
CA ASP A 297 -15.01 21.07 -0.12
C ASP A 297 -14.30 22.30 0.49
N PRO A 298 -14.98 23.47 0.55
CA PRO A 298 -14.38 24.70 1.08
C PRO A 298 -14.02 24.59 2.56
N ALA A 299 -14.64 23.68 3.32
CA ALA A 299 -14.30 23.48 4.73
C ALA A 299 -13.02 22.64 4.90
N LEU A 300 -12.65 21.80 3.93
CA LEU A 300 -11.42 20.98 3.98
C LEU A 300 -10.20 21.71 3.42
N LYS A 301 -10.36 22.52 2.36
CA LYS A 301 -9.26 23.23 1.68
C LYS A 301 -8.29 23.96 2.63
N PRO A 302 -8.76 24.75 3.63
CA PRO A 302 -7.85 25.46 4.54
C PRO A 302 -6.96 24.53 5.37
N TRP A 303 -7.39 23.29 5.57
CA TRP A 303 -6.67 22.28 6.35
C TRP A 303 -5.64 21.50 5.54
N LEU A 304 -5.52 21.74 4.24
CA LEU A 304 -4.44 21.15 3.43
C LEU A 304 -3.09 21.85 3.65
N ARG A 305 -3.08 23.15 3.98
CA ARG A 305 -1.88 23.96 4.35
C ARG A 305 -0.63 23.69 3.50
N GLY A 306 -0.77 23.77 2.17
CA GLY A 306 0.33 23.53 1.22
C GLY A 306 0.60 22.04 0.91
N GLY A 307 -0.27 21.15 1.38
CA GLY A 307 -0.34 19.77 0.92
C GLY A 307 -0.79 19.64 -0.53
N ILE A 308 -0.56 18.46 -1.11
CA ILE A 308 -0.88 18.15 -2.50
C ILE A 308 -1.88 16.99 -2.57
N VAL A 309 -2.79 17.04 -3.54
CA VAL A 309 -3.70 15.93 -3.87
C VAL A 309 -3.23 15.26 -5.16
N LEU A 310 -3.01 13.95 -5.11
CA LEU A 310 -2.52 13.15 -6.24
C LEU A 310 -3.62 12.20 -6.74
N ARG A 311 -4.01 12.38 -7.99
CA ARG A 311 -5.04 11.56 -8.65
C ARG A 311 -4.48 10.32 -9.36
N GLN A 312 -3.17 10.26 -9.56
CA GLN A 312 -2.49 9.17 -10.22
C GLN A 312 -2.51 7.90 -9.34
N ASP A 313 -3.07 6.82 -9.88
CA ASP A 313 -3.17 5.51 -9.23
C ASP A 313 -1.93 4.63 -9.45
N LYS A 314 -1.03 5.03 -10.35
CA LYS A 314 0.22 4.33 -10.71
C LYS A 314 1.48 5.20 -10.62
N LEU A 315 1.65 5.96 -9.54
CA LEU A 315 2.87 6.77 -9.34
C LEU A 315 4.10 5.90 -9.17
N SER A 316 5.21 6.26 -9.84
CA SER A 316 6.52 5.64 -9.62
C SER A 316 7.04 5.91 -8.20
N LYS A 317 7.98 5.08 -7.73
CA LYS A 317 8.66 5.33 -6.44
C LYS A 317 9.35 6.70 -6.43
N ASN A 318 10.03 7.07 -7.52
CA ASN A 318 10.72 8.37 -7.65
C ASN A 318 9.75 9.55 -7.50
N ASP A 319 8.60 9.49 -8.17
CA ASP A 319 7.60 10.56 -8.12
C ASP A 319 6.97 10.67 -6.72
N LEU A 320 6.62 9.53 -6.10
CA LEU A 320 6.07 9.52 -4.75
C LEU A 320 7.07 10.13 -3.75
N LEU A 321 8.35 9.71 -3.81
CA LEU A 321 9.39 10.25 -2.94
C LEU A 321 9.66 11.73 -3.18
N ARG A 322 9.61 12.19 -4.44
CA ARG A 322 9.68 13.62 -4.76
C ARG A 322 8.57 14.40 -4.06
N HIS A 323 7.32 13.96 -4.19
CA HIS A 323 6.20 14.63 -3.54
C HIS A 323 6.30 14.60 -2.01
N LEU A 324 6.82 13.52 -1.41
CA LEU A 324 7.06 13.42 0.04
C LEU A 324 8.21 14.29 0.55
N ARG A 325 9.10 14.76 -0.33
CA ARG A 325 10.13 15.77 0.01
C ARG A 325 9.57 17.18 -0.10
N GLU A 326 8.77 17.44 -1.13
CA GLU A 326 8.19 18.75 -1.43
C GLU A 326 7.02 19.10 -0.51
N HIS A 327 6.23 18.10 -0.09
CA HIS A 327 5.01 18.30 0.67
C HIS A 327 5.00 17.47 1.95
N ARG A 328 4.54 18.09 3.04
CA ARG A 328 4.36 17.43 4.35
C ARG A 328 3.04 16.65 4.44
N LEU A 329 2.07 17.01 3.61
CA LEU A 329 0.79 16.34 3.44
C LEU A 329 0.61 15.94 1.98
N VAL A 330 0.46 14.64 1.72
CA VAL A 330 0.18 14.09 0.39
C VAL A 330 -1.12 13.31 0.47
N VAL A 331 -2.16 13.75 -0.23
CA VAL A 331 -3.46 13.07 -0.29
C VAL A 331 -3.49 12.15 -1.49
N ILE A 332 -3.86 10.88 -1.28
CA ILE A 332 -3.93 9.87 -2.36
C ILE A 332 -5.24 9.11 -2.31
N GLY A 333 -5.67 8.62 -3.48
CA GLY A 333 -6.74 7.63 -3.56
C GLY A 333 -6.19 6.23 -3.25
N ASP A 334 -6.87 5.51 -2.37
CA ASP A 334 -6.54 4.11 -2.06
C ASP A 334 -6.85 3.15 -3.22
N GLY A 335 -7.47 3.63 -4.31
CA GLY A 335 -7.84 2.85 -5.50
C GLY A 335 -9.19 2.16 -5.38
N THR A 336 -9.86 2.26 -4.23
CA THR A 336 -11.04 1.47 -3.92
C THR A 336 -12.31 2.30 -3.78
N ARG A 337 -13.44 1.59 -3.85
CA ARG A 337 -14.79 2.08 -3.54
C ARG A 337 -15.47 1.10 -2.57
N GLU A 338 -14.71 0.62 -1.60
CA GLU A 338 -15.10 -0.42 -0.65
C GLU A 338 -14.30 -0.33 0.66
N ARG A 339 -14.63 -1.20 1.61
CA ARG A 339 -13.81 -1.42 2.80
C ARG A 339 -12.38 -1.79 2.38
N LEU A 340 -11.38 -1.40 3.17
CA LEU A 340 -9.97 -1.69 2.90
C LEU A 340 -9.79 -3.15 2.47
N ASN A 341 -9.24 -3.31 1.27
CA ASN A 341 -8.96 -4.59 0.67
C ASN A 341 -7.66 -4.47 -0.13
N LEU A 342 -6.58 -5.00 0.45
CA LEU A 342 -5.23 -4.86 -0.11
C LEU A 342 -5.07 -5.56 -1.48
N TYR A 343 -6.01 -6.40 -1.91
CA TYR A 343 -6.03 -6.90 -3.29
C TYR A 343 -6.51 -5.88 -4.31
N ARG A 344 -7.18 -4.80 -3.89
CA ARG A 344 -7.93 -3.90 -4.76
C ARG A 344 -7.37 -2.48 -4.75
N VAL A 345 -6.32 -2.25 -3.98
CA VAL A 345 -5.73 -0.93 -3.82
C VAL A 345 -4.93 -0.52 -5.04
N SER A 346 -4.74 0.79 -5.19
CA SER A 346 -3.88 1.35 -6.24
C SER A 346 -2.41 1.01 -6.02
N VAL A 347 -1.63 1.12 -7.09
CA VAL A 347 -0.17 0.99 -7.04
C VAL A 347 0.43 2.11 -6.19
N THR A 348 -0.07 3.33 -6.37
CA THR A 348 0.28 4.49 -5.54
C THR A 348 0.07 4.20 -4.05
N PHE A 349 -1.06 3.61 -3.67
CA PHE A 349 -1.33 3.24 -2.28
C PHE A 349 -0.38 2.17 -1.75
N SER A 350 -0.07 1.16 -2.55
CA SER A 350 0.83 0.08 -2.15
C SER A 350 2.25 0.59 -1.90
N ARG A 351 2.72 1.52 -2.75
CA ARG A 351 3.98 2.24 -2.55
C ARG A 351 3.93 3.15 -1.33
N ALA A 352 2.84 3.90 -1.14
CA ALA A 352 2.65 4.72 0.05
C ALA A 352 2.70 3.91 1.36
N TRP A 353 2.11 2.71 1.36
CA TRP A 353 2.23 1.78 2.48
C TRP A 353 3.68 1.39 2.73
N LYS A 354 4.42 1.02 1.67
CA LYS A 354 5.84 0.68 1.78
C LYS A 354 6.66 1.86 2.31
N GLU A 355 6.43 3.07 1.85
CA GLU A 355 7.19 4.26 2.26
C GLU A 355 6.84 4.77 3.66
N ALA A 356 5.67 4.41 4.18
CA ALA A 356 5.27 4.74 5.55
C ALA A 356 6.16 4.03 6.59
N ASP A 357 6.35 4.67 7.73
CA ASP A 357 6.93 4.07 8.94
C ASP A 357 5.84 3.39 9.78
N VAL A 358 4.64 3.99 9.81
CA VAL A 358 3.48 3.46 10.52
C VAL A 358 2.20 3.70 9.71
N ILE A 359 1.30 2.73 9.76
CA ILE A 359 -0.05 2.82 9.21
C ILE A 359 -1.00 3.17 10.36
N LEU A 360 -1.72 4.28 10.23
CA LEU A 360 -2.70 4.73 11.22
C LEU A 360 -4.11 4.53 10.68
N GLY A 361 -4.79 3.48 11.13
CA GLY A 361 -6.12 3.08 10.70
C GLY A 361 -7.24 3.59 11.59
N LYS A 362 -8.12 4.44 11.06
CA LYS A 362 -9.32 4.88 11.76
C LYS A 362 -10.44 3.83 11.69
N GLY A 363 -11.14 3.67 12.81
CA GLY A 363 -12.43 3.00 12.90
C GLY A 363 -12.38 1.47 12.94
N TRP A 364 -13.48 0.87 13.37
CA TRP A 364 -13.57 -0.59 13.57
C TRP A 364 -13.31 -1.35 12.26
N ARG A 365 -13.66 -0.74 11.11
CA ARG A 365 -13.51 -1.37 9.79
C ARG A 365 -12.05 -1.57 9.43
N ALA A 366 -11.15 -0.67 9.82
CA ALA A 366 -9.71 -0.88 9.70
C ALA A 366 -9.24 -1.91 10.74
N ALA A 367 -9.66 -1.76 11.99
CA ALA A 367 -9.28 -2.66 13.09
C ALA A 367 -9.61 -4.14 12.81
N ASP A 368 -10.80 -4.48 12.33
CA ASP A 368 -11.15 -5.89 12.07
C ASP A 368 -10.36 -6.50 10.88
N VAL A 369 -9.97 -5.72 9.87
CA VAL A 369 -9.14 -6.24 8.76
C VAL A 369 -7.66 -6.33 9.16
N LEU A 370 -7.13 -5.30 9.84
CA LEU A 370 -5.70 -5.18 10.11
C LEU A 370 -5.27 -5.73 11.47
N LEU A 371 -6.16 -5.78 12.46
CA LEU A 371 -5.89 -6.34 13.79
C LEU A 371 -6.62 -7.65 14.06
N GLY A 372 -7.70 -7.95 13.31
CA GLY A 372 -8.47 -9.18 13.46
C GLY A 372 -7.94 -10.37 12.65
N THR A 373 -7.00 -10.14 11.74
CA THR A 373 -6.35 -11.20 10.94
C THR A 373 -5.10 -11.72 11.62
N SER A 374 -4.70 -12.97 11.40
CA SER A 374 -3.38 -13.49 11.81
C SER A 374 -2.24 -13.11 10.87
N GLN A 375 -2.54 -12.49 9.73
CA GLN A 375 -1.53 -12.08 8.75
C GLN A 375 -0.57 -11.03 9.32
N GLU A 376 0.69 -11.15 8.94
CA GLU A 376 1.73 -10.21 9.32
C GLU A 376 1.91 -9.14 8.24
N PHE A 377 2.19 -7.91 8.65
CA PHE A 377 2.33 -6.78 7.74
C PHE A 377 3.79 -6.32 7.68
N THR A 378 4.11 -5.58 6.63
CA THR A 378 5.45 -5.02 6.42
C THR A 378 5.73 -3.77 7.26
N ARG A 379 4.68 -3.14 7.82
CA ARG A 379 4.76 -1.93 8.62
C ARG A 379 3.99 -2.07 9.93
N ASP A 380 4.40 -1.29 10.92
CA ASP A 380 3.64 -1.18 12.15
C ASP A 380 2.26 -0.61 11.83
N VAL A 381 1.22 -1.19 12.42
CA VAL A 381 -0.16 -0.78 12.22
C VAL A 381 -0.76 -0.40 13.57
N ILE A 382 -1.21 0.84 13.67
CA ILE A 382 -2.02 1.32 14.79
C ILE A 382 -3.43 1.52 14.29
N CYS A 383 -4.40 0.86 14.92
CA CYS A 383 -5.81 1.17 14.69
C CYS A 383 -6.46 1.71 15.95
N TYR A 384 -7.36 2.68 15.78
CA TYR A 384 -8.15 3.26 16.87
C TYR A 384 -9.62 3.34 16.48
N TRP A 385 -10.52 3.06 17.42
CA TRP A 385 -11.97 3.06 17.17
C TRP A 385 -12.77 3.25 18.47
N ARG A 386 -14.04 3.63 18.34
CA ARG A 386 -15.04 3.60 19.41
C ARG A 386 -16.06 2.50 19.11
N ASP A 387 -16.44 1.74 20.12
CA ASP A 387 -17.62 0.86 20.07
C ASP A 387 -18.48 1.05 21.32
N SER A 388 -19.36 0.12 21.68
CA SER A 388 -20.17 0.22 22.91
C SER A 388 -19.37 0.06 24.21
N ASN A 389 -18.19 -0.56 24.16
CA ASN A 389 -17.40 -0.88 25.34
C ASN A 389 -16.39 0.21 25.69
N GLY A 390 -16.04 1.06 24.74
CA GLY A 390 -15.08 2.11 25.00
C GLY A 390 -14.34 2.59 23.76
N PHE A 391 -13.47 3.57 23.98
CA PHE A 391 -12.41 3.92 23.05
C PHE A 391 -11.32 2.85 23.10
N HIS A 392 -10.85 2.43 21.93
CA HIS A 392 -9.81 1.41 21.78
C HIS A 392 -8.71 1.95 20.89
N ILE A 393 -7.47 1.63 21.23
CA ILE A 393 -6.32 1.79 20.36
C ILE A 393 -5.39 0.59 20.53
N LYS A 394 -4.87 0.06 19.42
CA LYS A 394 -3.98 -1.11 19.46
C LYS A 394 -2.90 -1.02 18.40
N LEU A 395 -1.70 -1.43 18.78
CA LEU A 395 -0.55 -1.60 17.90
C LEU A 395 -0.42 -3.07 17.49
N ARG A 396 -0.19 -3.28 16.20
CA ARG A 396 0.38 -4.50 15.64
C ARG A 396 1.75 -4.16 15.07
N LYS A 397 2.78 -4.83 15.57
CA LYS A 397 4.12 -4.68 15.00
C LYS A 397 4.21 -5.40 13.65
N HIS A 398 5.06 -4.87 12.76
CA HIS A 398 5.45 -5.55 11.54
C HIS A 398 6.15 -6.88 11.81
N ALA A 399 6.21 -7.74 10.80
CA ALA A 399 6.96 -8.99 10.85
C ALA A 399 8.44 -8.72 11.20
N PRO A 400 9.05 -9.42 12.17
CA PRO A 400 10.43 -9.19 12.61
C PRO A 400 11.49 -9.32 11.51
N GLU A 401 11.19 -10.11 10.48
CA GLU A 401 12.09 -10.37 9.35
C GLU A 401 12.06 -9.23 8.31
N VAL A 402 11.03 -8.39 8.32
CA VAL A 402 10.90 -7.30 7.36
C VAL A 402 11.82 -6.15 7.75
N LYS A 403 12.75 -5.83 6.85
CA LYS A 403 13.62 -4.66 6.97
C LYS A 403 13.11 -3.55 6.06
N LYS A 404 13.03 -2.33 6.60
CA LYS A 404 12.81 -1.13 5.79
C LYS A 404 14.16 -0.51 5.44
N PHE A 405 14.43 -0.37 4.14
CA PHE A 405 15.55 0.42 3.66
C PHE A 405 15.12 1.88 3.53
N SER A 406 15.80 2.77 4.24
CA SER A 406 15.52 4.21 4.11
C SER A 406 16.04 4.74 2.78
N GLU A 407 15.44 5.83 2.28
CA GLU A 407 15.95 6.54 1.12
C GLU A 407 17.43 6.90 1.30
N ASP A 408 17.82 7.39 2.47
CA ASP A 408 19.20 7.77 2.78
C ASP A 408 20.16 6.57 2.74
N ALA A 409 19.72 5.39 3.18
CA ALA A 409 20.54 4.18 3.12
C ALA A 409 20.77 3.74 1.66
N ILE A 410 19.70 3.73 0.85
CA ILE A 410 19.80 3.38 -0.58
C ILE A 410 20.63 4.44 -1.33
N ALA A 411 20.44 5.71 -0.99
CA ALA A 411 21.21 6.83 -1.50
C ALA A 411 22.70 6.70 -1.19
N ALA A 412 23.05 6.43 0.07
CA ALA A 412 24.43 6.26 0.51
C ALA A 412 25.11 5.10 -0.20
N GLN A 413 24.38 4.01 -0.45
CA GLN A 413 24.89 2.89 -1.23
C GLN A 413 25.14 3.27 -2.69
N ALA A 414 24.20 3.96 -3.34
CA ALA A 414 24.42 4.48 -4.69
C ALA A 414 25.65 5.42 -4.74
N GLU A 415 25.81 6.31 -3.76
CA GLU A 415 26.97 7.21 -3.67
C GLU A 415 28.28 6.46 -3.45
N SER A 416 28.27 5.35 -2.70
CA SER A 416 29.46 4.49 -2.52
C SER A 416 29.91 3.87 -3.84
N ILE A 417 28.97 3.38 -4.65
CA ILE A 417 29.27 2.85 -5.99
C ILE A 417 29.80 3.98 -6.90
N ILE A 418 29.14 5.14 -6.89
CA ILE A 418 29.55 6.32 -7.65
C ILE A 418 30.95 6.79 -7.25
N ALA A 419 31.28 6.77 -5.96
CA ALA A 419 32.61 7.12 -5.46
C ALA A 419 33.69 6.17 -6.01
N GLY A 420 33.43 4.86 -6.02
CA GLY A 420 34.32 3.88 -6.63
C GLY A 420 34.49 4.09 -8.15
N MET A 421 33.41 4.46 -8.86
CA MET A 421 33.49 4.84 -10.28
C MET A 421 34.35 6.09 -10.50
N ARG A 422 34.21 7.13 -9.64
CA ARG A 422 35.03 8.34 -9.71
C ARG A 422 36.51 8.03 -9.48
N GLU A 423 36.81 7.20 -8.49
CA GLU A 423 38.18 6.77 -8.19
C GLU A 423 38.80 6.03 -9.38
N ALA A 424 38.10 5.04 -9.94
CA ALA A 424 38.58 4.31 -11.10
C ALA A 424 38.79 5.25 -12.31
N LYS A 425 37.90 6.21 -12.53
CA LYS A 425 38.06 7.21 -13.60
C LYS A 425 39.28 8.12 -13.38
N SER A 426 39.56 8.49 -12.13
CA SER A 426 40.77 9.25 -11.76
C SER A 426 42.07 8.47 -12.00
N GLN A 427 42.00 7.13 -11.95
CA GLN A 427 43.10 6.23 -12.30
C GLN A 427 43.21 5.97 -13.81
N GLY A 428 42.39 6.65 -14.63
CA GLY A 428 42.36 6.49 -16.08
C GLY A 428 41.66 5.21 -16.55
N ARG A 429 40.90 4.53 -15.69
CA ARG A 429 40.13 3.33 -16.06
C ARG A 429 38.85 3.71 -16.79
N THR A 430 38.49 2.92 -17.79
CA THR A 430 37.17 3.01 -18.45
C THR A 430 36.10 2.41 -17.56
N ILE A 431 34.96 3.09 -17.42
CA ILE A 431 33.82 2.60 -16.63
C ILE A 431 32.80 1.95 -17.56
N MET A 432 32.60 0.64 -17.42
CA MET A 432 31.60 -0.13 -18.16
C MET A 432 30.43 -0.52 -17.25
N PHE A 433 29.22 -0.18 -17.65
CA PHE A 433 27.99 -0.70 -17.02
C PHE A 433 27.48 -1.89 -17.83
N TYR A 434 27.40 -3.07 -17.21
CA TYR A 434 26.90 -4.28 -17.84
C TYR A 434 25.43 -4.51 -17.45
N SER A 435 24.53 -4.19 -18.38
CA SER A 435 23.09 -4.45 -18.26
C SER A 435 22.80 -5.87 -18.71
N CYS A 436 22.36 -6.71 -17.78
CA CYS A 436 22.05 -8.11 -18.02
C CYS A 436 20.62 -8.45 -17.65
N VAL A 437 20.10 -9.50 -18.28
CA VAL A 437 18.73 -9.94 -18.08
C VAL A 437 18.68 -10.90 -16.89
N ILE A 438 18.09 -10.45 -15.77
CA ILE A 438 17.91 -11.26 -14.56
C ILE A 438 16.43 -11.36 -14.22
N GLY A 439 15.95 -12.59 -14.01
CA GLY A 439 14.58 -12.85 -13.58
C GLY A 439 13.51 -12.77 -14.69
N SER A 440 13.90 -12.65 -15.96
CA SER A 440 12.97 -12.70 -17.10
C SER A 440 12.48 -14.11 -17.43
N ILE A 441 13.29 -15.13 -17.15
CA ILE A 441 12.96 -16.53 -17.35
C ILE A 441 12.53 -17.11 -15.98
N PRO A 442 11.27 -17.54 -15.83
CA PRO A 442 10.78 -18.09 -14.56
C PRO A 442 11.63 -19.26 -14.06
N GLY A 443 12.00 -19.24 -12.78
CA GLY A 443 12.78 -20.30 -12.13
C GLY A 443 14.29 -20.29 -12.42
N GLU A 444 14.78 -19.38 -13.27
CA GLU A 444 16.17 -19.38 -13.76
C GLU A 444 17.04 -18.25 -13.16
N THR A 445 16.58 -17.53 -12.13
CA THR A 445 17.31 -16.40 -11.53
C THR A 445 18.72 -16.77 -11.08
N SER A 446 18.89 -17.92 -10.42
CA SER A 446 20.22 -18.39 -10.00
C SER A 446 21.11 -18.73 -11.19
N THR A 447 20.56 -19.31 -12.26
CA THR A 447 21.29 -19.54 -13.52
C THR A 447 21.70 -18.22 -14.14
N ALA A 448 20.80 -17.23 -14.20
CA ALA A 448 21.07 -15.90 -14.73
C ALA A 448 22.25 -15.23 -14.01
N ILE A 449 22.21 -15.22 -12.67
CA ILE A 449 23.28 -14.66 -11.84
C ILE A 449 24.62 -15.37 -12.15
N ASN A 450 24.63 -16.71 -12.22
CA ASN A 450 25.84 -17.48 -12.52
C ASN A 450 26.42 -17.18 -13.91
N LEU A 451 25.57 -17.05 -14.93
CA LEU A 451 26.00 -16.71 -16.30
C LEU A 451 26.63 -15.33 -16.33
N VAL A 452 25.97 -14.35 -15.70
CA VAL A 452 26.45 -12.97 -15.62
C VAL A 452 27.81 -12.91 -14.92
N HIS A 453 27.98 -13.57 -13.79
CA HIS A 453 29.29 -13.62 -13.11
C HIS A 453 30.38 -14.24 -14.01
N ALA A 454 30.09 -15.39 -14.63
CA ALA A 454 31.05 -16.06 -15.52
C ALA A 454 31.50 -15.13 -16.67
N PHE A 455 30.56 -14.41 -17.27
CA PHE A 455 30.85 -13.48 -18.35
C PHE A 455 31.63 -12.25 -17.90
N VAL A 456 31.20 -11.61 -16.81
CA VAL A 456 31.86 -10.41 -16.26
C VAL A 456 33.29 -10.75 -15.84
N ASP A 457 33.52 -11.91 -15.22
CA ASP A 457 34.86 -12.36 -14.86
C ASP A 457 35.74 -12.65 -16.07
N ASN A 458 35.16 -13.16 -17.16
CA ASN A 458 35.86 -13.33 -18.41
C ASN A 458 36.21 -11.99 -19.07
N LEU A 459 35.30 -11.00 -19.05
CA LEU A 459 35.59 -9.65 -19.52
C LEU A 459 36.72 -9.00 -18.72
N ARG A 460 36.69 -9.13 -17.38
CA ARG A 460 37.77 -8.64 -16.49
C ARG A 460 39.13 -9.25 -16.81
N LYS A 461 39.18 -10.48 -17.33
CA LYS A 461 40.43 -11.14 -17.76
C LYS A 461 40.92 -10.69 -19.14
N LYS A 462 40.00 -10.34 -20.03
CA LYS A 462 40.32 -9.97 -21.42
C LYS A 462 40.60 -8.48 -21.61
N MET A 463 40.09 -7.63 -20.72
CA MET A 463 40.14 -6.18 -20.85
C MET A 463 40.98 -5.56 -19.74
N ASP A 464 42.07 -4.90 -20.12
CA ASP A 464 42.88 -4.13 -19.19
C ASP A 464 42.27 -2.77 -18.89
N ASN A 465 42.58 -2.21 -17.71
CA ASN A 465 42.26 -0.84 -17.33
C ASN A 465 40.76 -0.49 -17.39
N ILE A 466 39.89 -1.44 -17.05
CA ILE A 466 38.43 -1.28 -17.03
C ILE A 466 37.84 -1.53 -15.63
N LEU A 467 36.82 -0.79 -15.24
CA LEU A 467 35.94 -1.12 -14.11
C LEU A 467 34.58 -1.53 -14.67
N ILE A 468 34.16 -2.76 -14.40
CA ILE A 468 32.85 -3.27 -14.81
C ILE A 468 31.91 -3.22 -13.60
N ILE A 469 30.84 -2.44 -13.73
CA ILE A 469 29.72 -2.37 -12.79
C ILE A 469 28.62 -3.32 -13.27
N ASN A 470 28.25 -4.26 -12.43
CA ASN A 470 27.25 -5.27 -12.72
C ASN A 470 26.15 -5.28 -11.64
N PRO A 471 24.88 -5.02 -12.00
CA PRO A 471 23.79 -5.04 -11.05
C PRO A 471 23.62 -6.34 -10.26
N ALA A 472 23.98 -7.48 -10.84
CA ALA A 472 23.89 -8.79 -10.17
C ALA A 472 24.79 -8.89 -8.93
N GLU A 473 25.90 -8.14 -8.89
CA GLU A 473 26.89 -8.19 -7.80
C GLU A 473 26.47 -7.39 -6.56
N HIS A 474 25.41 -6.58 -6.65
CA HIS A 474 24.95 -5.73 -5.54
C HIS A 474 23.51 -6.01 -5.11
N PHE A 475 23.03 -7.25 -5.30
CA PHE A 475 21.76 -7.68 -4.75
C PHE A 475 21.83 -7.75 -3.23
N ILE A 476 20.90 -7.10 -2.53
CA ILE A 476 20.81 -7.13 -1.07
C ILE A 476 19.52 -7.83 -0.68
N ASP A 477 19.64 -8.87 0.12
CA ASP A 477 18.50 -9.56 0.70
C ASP A 477 17.59 -8.57 1.45
N GLY A 478 16.33 -8.52 1.01
CA GLY A 478 15.29 -7.65 1.54
C GLY A 478 15.02 -6.38 0.73
N MET A 479 15.86 -6.02 -0.26
CA MET A 479 15.52 -4.96 -1.22
C MET A 479 14.64 -5.52 -2.34
N ASP A 480 13.52 -4.87 -2.62
CA ASP A 480 12.68 -5.25 -3.75
C ASP A 480 13.09 -4.55 -5.06
N GLY A 481 12.40 -4.89 -6.16
CA GLY A 481 12.65 -4.30 -7.47
C GLY A 481 12.52 -2.78 -7.51
N ASP A 482 11.62 -2.17 -6.73
CA ASP A 482 11.47 -0.71 -6.69
C ASP A 482 12.67 -0.05 -5.98
N ASP A 483 13.21 -0.67 -4.92
CA ASP A 483 14.40 -0.19 -4.21
C ASP A 483 15.66 -0.25 -5.07
N LEU A 484 15.88 -1.40 -5.71
CA LEU A 484 17.01 -1.60 -6.60
C LEU A 484 16.94 -0.68 -7.81
N MET A 485 15.77 -0.53 -8.42
CA MET A 485 15.61 0.39 -9.55
C MET A 485 15.85 1.85 -9.15
N TYR A 486 15.41 2.27 -7.96
CA TYR A 486 15.70 3.60 -7.42
C TYR A 486 17.22 3.81 -7.23
N MET A 487 17.91 2.84 -6.66
CA MET A 487 19.37 2.88 -6.45
C MET A 487 20.12 2.97 -7.79
N TRP A 488 19.83 2.05 -8.70
CA TRP A 488 20.52 1.93 -9.98
C TRP A 488 20.30 3.13 -10.88
N GLU A 489 19.10 3.70 -10.90
CA GLU A 489 18.84 4.91 -11.69
C GLU A 489 19.75 6.07 -11.26
N ARG A 490 20.08 6.19 -9.96
CA ARG A 490 21.07 7.19 -9.49
C ARG A 490 22.48 6.91 -10.00
N VAL A 491 22.93 5.66 -9.89
CA VAL A 491 24.27 5.25 -10.37
C VAL A 491 24.40 5.44 -11.88
N GLN A 492 23.38 5.01 -12.63
CA GLN A 492 23.30 5.10 -14.08
C GLN A 492 23.29 6.54 -14.58
N ARG A 493 22.60 7.44 -13.87
CA ARG A 493 22.53 8.87 -14.22
C ARG A 493 23.69 9.71 -13.65
N SER A 494 24.71 9.08 -13.07
CA SER A 494 25.90 9.77 -12.49
C SER A 494 26.78 10.49 -13.52
N GLY A 495 26.64 10.14 -14.80
CA GLY A 495 27.46 10.68 -15.89
C GLY A 495 28.88 10.10 -15.97
N LEU A 496 29.20 9.07 -15.18
CA LEU A 496 30.53 8.47 -15.11
C LEU A 496 30.74 7.31 -16.08
N ILE A 497 29.66 6.73 -16.61
CA ILE A 497 29.68 5.57 -17.51
C ILE A 497 30.27 6.00 -18.87
N ASP A 498 31.28 5.25 -19.32
CA ASP A 498 31.91 5.43 -20.63
C ASP A 498 31.38 4.42 -21.65
N VAL A 499 31.09 3.19 -21.19
CA VAL A 499 30.53 2.12 -22.01
C VAL A 499 29.31 1.52 -21.32
N TRP A 500 28.16 1.56 -21.98
CA TRP A 500 26.96 0.85 -21.57
C TRP A 500 26.80 -0.39 -22.44
N ARG A 501 27.05 -1.57 -21.87
CA ARG A 501 26.91 -2.85 -22.60
C ARG A 501 25.61 -3.54 -22.19
N PHE A 502 24.74 -3.80 -23.15
CA PHE A 502 23.58 -4.68 -22.98
C PHE A 502 23.96 -6.11 -23.37
N GLN A 503 23.57 -7.07 -22.53
CA GLN A 503 23.77 -8.50 -22.78
C GLN A 503 23.21 -8.91 -24.14
N THR A 504 24.05 -9.58 -24.94
CA THR A 504 23.64 -10.14 -26.23
C THR A 504 23.42 -11.65 -26.14
N PHE A 505 22.94 -12.26 -27.21
CA PHE A 505 22.83 -13.72 -27.28
C PHE A 505 24.21 -14.38 -27.24
N GLU A 506 25.20 -13.78 -27.91
CA GLU A 506 26.59 -14.25 -27.91
C GLU A 506 27.19 -14.22 -26.49
N ASP A 507 26.88 -13.18 -25.69
CA ASP A 507 27.28 -13.13 -24.28
C ASP A 507 26.73 -14.34 -23.50
N ILE A 508 25.47 -14.70 -23.74
CA ILE A 508 24.81 -15.85 -23.09
C ILE A 508 25.46 -17.17 -23.54
N GLU A 509 25.71 -17.36 -24.83
CA GLU A 509 26.37 -18.56 -25.35
C GLU A 509 27.78 -18.70 -24.77
N GLU A 510 28.55 -17.62 -24.74
CA GLU A 510 29.89 -17.60 -24.14
C GLU A 510 29.82 -17.91 -22.64
N SER A 511 28.85 -17.35 -21.93
CA SER A 511 28.62 -17.63 -20.50
C SER A 511 28.37 -19.11 -20.23
N PHE A 512 27.52 -19.76 -21.03
CA PHE A 512 27.26 -21.20 -20.90
C PHE A 512 28.50 -22.03 -21.23
N ALA A 513 29.25 -21.64 -22.26
CA ALA A 513 30.50 -22.30 -22.64
C ALA A 513 31.57 -22.20 -21.54
N LEU A 514 31.72 -21.03 -20.91
CA LEU A 514 32.62 -20.80 -19.77
C LEU A 514 32.25 -21.66 -18.56
N LEU A 515 30.97 -21.98 -18.39
CA LEU A 515 30.46 -22.88 -17.36
C LEU A 515 30.47 -24.36 -17.78
N GLY A 516 30.97 -24.70 -18.97
CA GLY A 516 31.02 -26.07 -19.48
C GLY A 516 29.64 -26.68 -19.78
N ARG A 517 28.64 -25.85 -20.08
CA ARG A 517 27.25 -26.24 -20.30
C ARG A 517 26.79 -25.89 -21.71
N LYS A 518 25.81 -26.63 -22.22
CA LYS A 518 25.08 -26.23 -23.44
C LYS A 518 23.97 -25.26 -23.09
N VAL A 519 23.65 -24.34 -24.00
CA VAL A 519 22.53 -23.41 -23.86
C VAL A 519 21.21 -24.18 -23.84
N PRO A 520 20.43 -24.14 -22.74
CA PRO A 520 19.14 -24.81 -22.67
C PRO A 520 18.10 -24.10 -23.56
N PRO A 521 17.05 -24.81 -24.05
CA PRO A 521 16.04 -24.21 -24.93
C PRO A 521 15.34 -22.97 -24.36
N GLN A 522 15.12 -22.91 -23.05
CA GLN A 522 14.52 -21.75 -22.37
C GLN A 522 15.39 -20.49 -22.43
N TRP A 523 16.70 -20.65 -22.66
CA TRP A 523 17.68 -19.57 -22.86
C TRP A 523 17.86 -19.21 -24.34
N SER A 524 17.22 -19.96 -25.24
CA SER A 524 17.22 -19.77 -26.68
C SER A 524 15.94 -19.04 -27.14
N GLY A 525 15.77 -17.77 -26.74
CA GLY A 525 14.55 -17.01 -27.06
C GLY A 525 14.63 -15.52 -26.75
N LYS A 526 13.56 -14.78 -27.09
CA LYS A 526 13.49 -13.32 -26.80
C LYS A 526 13.51 -13.00 -25.31
N ASP A 527 13.09 -13.93 -24.45
CA ASP A 527 13.02 -13.74 -23.00
C ASP A 527 14.38 -13.85 -22.31
N SER A 528 15.39 -14.42 -22.98
CA SER A 528 16.75 -14.48 -22.45
C SER A 528 17.58 -13.23 -22.75
N THR A 529 17.15 -12.40 -23.70
CA THR A 529 17.92 -11.26 -24.24
C THR A 529 17.28 -9.90 -23.99
N TYR A 530 15.98 -9.84 -23.67
CA TYR A 530 15.28 -8.59 -23.41
C TYR A 530 14.37 -8.71 -22.19
N SER A 531 14.49 -7.77 -21.24
CA SER A 531 13.52 -7.56 -20.16
C SER A 531 12.96 -6.14 -20.18
N THR A 532 11.86 -5.91 -19.44
CA THR A 532 11.34 -4.57 -19.15
C THR A 532 12.36 -3.70 -18.42
N GLY A 533 13.27 -4.33 -17.65
CA GLY A 533 14.41 -3.66 -17.07
C GLY A 533 15.37 -3.12 -18.09
N CYS A 534 15.74 -3.94 -19.05
CA CYS A 534 16.57 -3.49 -20.15
C CYS A 534 15.86 -2.40 -20.98
N THR A 535 14.52 -2.38 -21.06
CA THR A 535 13.78 -1.26 -21.69
C THR A 535 13.95 0.05 -20.94
N LYS A 536 13.77 0.06 -19.61
CA LYS A 536 13.99 1.27 -18.80
C LYS A 536 15.46 1.70 -18.82
N GLU A 537 16.38 0.75 -18.68
CA GLU A 537 17.82 0.99 -18.76
C GLU A 537 18.24 1.53 -20.13
N MET A 538 17.65 1.03 -21.23
CA MET A 538 17.88 1.58 -22.57
C MET A 538 17.38 3.03 -22.69
N HIS A 539 16.22 3.36 -22.13
CA HIS A 539 15.77 4.76 -22.05
C HIS A 539 16.77 5.64 -21.28
N ILE A 540 17.25 5.18 -20.12
CA ILE A 540 18.24 5.90 -19.33
C ILE A 540 19.56 6.03 -20.08
N ALA A 541 20.04 4.97 -20.74
CA ALA A 541 21.27 4.97 -21.51
C ALA A 541 21.22 6.01 -22.64
N LEU A 542 20.11 6.05 -23.40
CA LEU A 542 19.92 7.05 -24.46
C LEU A 542 19.86 8.48 -23.90
N ASP A 543 19.17 8.70 -22.78
CA ASP A 543 19.14 9.99 -22.08
C ASP A 543 20.54 10.45 -21.66
N VAL A 544 21.33 9.53 -21.08
CA VAL A 544 22.69 9.80 -20.62
C VAL A 544 23.59 10.07 -21.82
N GLN A 545 23.51 9.28 -22.89
CA GLN A 545 24.30 9.49 -24.12
C GLN A 545 23.99 10.84 -24.79
N ASN A 546 22.75 11.31 -24.70
CA ASN A 546 22.40 12.63 -25.23
C ASN A 546 23.11 13.77 -24.47
N LYS A 547 23.39 13.58 -23.17
CA LYS A 547 24.14 14.53 -22.34
C LYS A 547 25.65 14.30 -22.39
N ASN A 548 26.06 13.07 -22.64
CA ASN A 548 27.43 12.56 -22.71
C ASN A 548 27.60 11.89 -24.09
N ARG A 549 28.05 12.66 -25.09
CA ARG A 549 28.15 12.17 -26.47
C ARG A 549 29.27 11.15 -26.69
N GLU A 550 30.24 11.08 -25.80
CA GLU A 550 31.38 10.16 -25.90
C GLU A 550 31.06 8.75 -25.38
N MET A 551 29.99 8.60 -24.58
CA MET A 551 29.54 7.31 -24.08
C MET A 551 29.09 6.41 -25.22
N GLN A 552 29.60 5.19 -25.20
CA GLN A 552 29.25 4.16 -26.17
C GLN A 552 28.14 3.27 -25.61
N ILE A 553 27.15 2.95 -26.44
CA ILE A 553 26.16 1.91 -26.15
C ILE A 553 26.51 0.71 -27.04
N ILE A 554 26.75 -0.44 -26.42
CA ILE A 554 27.11 -1.69 -27.09
C ILE A 554 26.01 -2.71 -26.79
N GLY A 555 25.56 -3.44 -27.82
CA GLY A 555 24.55 -4.48 -27.69
C GLY A 555 23.48 -4.38 -28.77
N PRO A 556 22.29 -4.96 -28.54
CA PRO A 556 21.22 -4.95 -29.54
C PRO A 556 20.67 -3.54 -29.80
N GLU A 557 20.02 -3.36 -30.96
CA GLU A 557 19.45 -2.07 -31.34
C GLU A 557 18.30 -1.65 -30.39
N ALA A 558 18.24 -0.36 -30.04
CA ALA A 558 17.26 0.20 -29.10
C ALA A 558 15.79 -0.15 -29.45
N ARG A 559 15.43 -0.19 -30.73
CA ARG A 559 14.08 -0.56 -31.20
C ARG A 559 13.61 -1.96 -30.78
N LEU A 560 14.54 -2.86 -30.43
CA LEU A 560 14.23 -4.21 -29.98
C LEU A 560 13.77 -4.21 -28.52
N PHE A 561 14.21 -3.24 -27.72
CA PHE A 561 13.84 -3.06 -26.32
C PHE A 561 12.45 -2.42 -26.15
N PHE A 562 12.04 -1.54 -27.06
CA PHE A 562 10.78 -0.79 -26.96
C PHE A 562 9.53 -1.57 -27.44
N ARG A 563 9.65 -2.89 -27.63
CA ARG A 563 8.53 -3.76 -27.99
C ARG A 563 7.80 -4.34 -26.76
N ARG A 564 8.34 -4.17 -25.55
CA ARG A 564 7.78 -4.64 -24.26
C ARG A 564 7.18 -3.47 -23.47
N GLY A 565 6.19 -3.76 -22.62
CA GLY A 565 5.48 -2.77 -21.80
C GLY A 565 6.27 -2.35 -20.55
N GLU A 566 5.68 -1.50 -19.72
CA GLU A 566 6.29 -1.08 -18.44
C GLU A 566 6.41 -2.24 -17.43
N TYR A 567 7.32 -2.12 -16.46
CA TYR A 567 7.49 -3.06 -15.36
C TYR A 567 6.18 -3.35 -14.62
N GLY A 568 6.00 -4.61 -14.20
CA GLY A 568 5.06 -4.94 -13.13
C GLY A 568 5.53 -4.36 -11.79
N VAL A 569 4.61 -3.86 -10.99
CA VAL A 569 4.92 -3.23 -9.70
C VAL A 569 5.55 -4.25 -8.74
N GLY A 570 6.75 -3.96 -8.26
CA GLY A 570 7.52 -4.87 -7.40
C GLY A 570 8.14 -6.08 -8.12
N LYS A 571 8.01 -6.21 -9.45
CA LYS A 571 8.54 -7.32 -10.24
C LYS A 571 9.90 -6.98 -10.88
N TYR A 572 10.70 -8.02 -11.11
CA TYR A 572 11.91 -7.96 -11.95
C TYR A 572 11.62 -8.19 -13.46
N PHE A 573 10.35 -8.44 -13.83
CA PHE A 573 9.92 -8.82 -15.18
C PHE A 573 8.54 -8.24 -15.57
N ASP A 574 8.13 -8.43 -16.83
CA ASP A 574 6.91 -7.87 -17.43
C ASP A 574 5.62 -8.44 -16.79
N ALA A 575 4.59 -7.60 -16.59
CA ALA A 575 3.28 -8.01 -16.09
C ALA A 575 2.43 -8.78 -17.12
N SER A 576 2.76 -8.69 -18.41
CA SER A 576 2.02 -9.28 -19.52
C SER A 576 2.44 -10.71 -19.89
N ILE A 577 3.53 -11.22 -19.30
CA ILE A 577 3.95 -12.62 -19.49
C ILE A 577 3.02 -13.51 -18.65
N PRO A 578 2.20 -14.38 -19.27
CA PRO A 578 1.31 -15.28 -18.53
C PRO A 578 2.14 -16.26 -17.69
N HIS A 579 1.77 -16.41 -16.42
CA HIS A 579 2.34 -17.40 -15.48
C HIS A 579 1.76 -18.80 -15.67
#